data_AF-F6T9G6-F1
#
_entry.id   AF-F6T9G6-F1
#
_cell.length_a   1.000
_cell.length_b   1.000
_cell.length_c   1.000
_cell.angle_alpha   90.00
_cell.angle_beta   90.00
_cell.angle_gamma   90.00
#
_symmetry.space_group_name_H-M   'P 1'
#
loop_
_entity.id
_entity.type
_entity.pdbx_description
1 polymer ?
#
loop_
_entity_poly.entity_id
_entity_poly.type
_entity_poly.pdbx_seq_one_letter_code
_entity_poly.pdbx_strand_id
1 'polypeptide(L)'
;MSMCQYFCFSADILYFGCYRSMLPRDQEGETISVWVRDPKVQKEDWHSYVDYEICVHTNSMCFTLKTSCVRRRFREFVWLRQKLQSNAVLTQLPELPPRIPFFKISNSQNLEHRVRGLQEFLNKVLHCSVLLSDSRLHLFLQTQLSTEEIDACASGKTEYSVFEAIHKFANSNRRFPAEEEEKTSHYLDPESSSSKLGHKCDGHFLQGCNLDKDHKEIWTTILPPK
;
A
#
# COMPACT_ATOMS: atom_id res chain seq x y z
N MET A 1 15.81 -2.07 23.14
CA MET A 1 15.61 -1.65 21.73
C MET A 1 14.14 -1.54 21.29
N SER A 2 13.15 -1.97 22.09
CA SER A 2 11.71 -1.89 21.72
C SER A 2 11.05 -0.52 21.95
N MET A 3 11.70 0.42 22.65
CA MET A 3 11.14 1.73 22.98
C MET A 3 11.27 2.78 21.85
N CYS A 4 12.24 2.63 20.94
CA CYS A 4 12.54 3.64 19.92
C CYS A 4 11.57 3.63 18.72
N GLN A 5 10.98 2.49 18.35
CA GLN A 5 9.98 2.44 17.27
C GLN A 5 8.61 2.95 17.71
N TYR A 6 8.20 2.68 18.96
CA TYR A 6 7.03 3.33 19.57
C TYR A 6 7.22 4.84 19.65
N PHE A 7 8.41 5.31 20.03
CA PHE A 7 8.69 6.74 20.09
C PHE A 7 8.72 7.41 18.71
N CYS A 8 9.16 6.76 17.62
CA CYS A 8 9.10 7.40 16.29
C CYS A 8 7.65 7.57 15.80
N PHE A 9 6.83 6.52 15.82
CA PHE A 9 5.44 6.62 15.34
C PHE A 9 4.53 7.43 16.29
N SER A 10 4.78 7.38 17.61
CA SER A 10 4.02 8.13 18.61
C SER A 10 4.50 9.58 18.77
N ALA A 11 5.81 9.87 18.64
CA ALA A 11 6.29 11.24 18.60
C ALA A 11 5.84 11.92 17.32
N ASP A 12 5.79 11.26 16.16
CA ASP A 12 5.17 11.87 14.98
C ASP A 12 3.70 12.22 15.24
N ILE A 13 2.88 11.30 15.75
CA ILE A 13 1.46 11.59 16.03
C ILE A 13 1.28 12.71 17.09
N LEU A 14 2.09 12.77 18.15
CA LEU A 14 2.02 13.81 19.17
C LEU A 14 2.62 15.16 18.71
N TYR A 15 3.69 15.12 17.92
CA TYR A 15 4.33 16.30 17.31
C TYR A 15 3.44 16.89 16.19
N PHE A 16 2.74 16.05 15.43
CA PHE A 16 1.69 16.48 14.48
C PHE A 16 0.43 17.01 15.18
N GLY A 17 0.07 16.46 16.36
CA GLY A 17 -0.95 17.06 17.22
C GLY A 17 -0.62 18.51 17.60
N CYS A 18 0.66 18.84 17.75
CA CYS A 18 1.14 20.20 17.98
C CYS A 18 1.16 21.05 16.69
N TYR A 19 1.67 20.51 15.56
CA TYR A 19 1.65 21.22 14.25
C TYR A 19 0.23 21.52 13.71
N ARG A 20 -0.78 20.74 14.10
CA ARG A 20 -2.20 20.99 13.81
C ARG A 20 -2.67 22.39 14.27
N SER A 21 -1.98 23.01 15.22
CA SER A 21 -2.27 24.37 15.68
C SER A 21 -1.62 25.49 14.84
N MET A 22 -0.75 25.16 13.87
CA MET A 22 0.17 26.12 13.26
C MET A 22 0.12 26.23 11.72
N LEU A 23 -0.70 25.43 11.01
CA LEU A 23 -0.78 25.48 9.54
C LEU A 23 -1.91 26.40 9.01
N PRO A 24 -1.67 27.21 7.96
CA PRO A 24 -2.68 28.07 7.35
C PRO A 24 -3.91 27.30 6.87
N ARG A 25 -5.09 27.87 7.09
CA ARG A 25 -6.40 27.31 6.71
C ARG A 25 -6.68 27.46 5.21
N ASP A 26 -6.08 26.61 4.39
CA ASP A 26 -6.69 26.14 3.14
C ASP A 26 -7.05 24.65 3.35
N GLN A 27 -8.08 24.39 4.16
CA GLN A 27 -8.32 23.05 4.72
C GLN A 27 -9.51 22.35 4.04
N GLU A 28 -9.22 21.53 3.04
CA GLU A 28 -9.94 20.25 3.00
C GLU A 28 -9.52 19.48 4.27
N GLY A 29 -10.48 19.12 5.12
CA GLY A 29 -10.19 18.41 6.37
C GLY A 29 -9.42 17.11 6.14
N GLU A 30 -8.71 16.65 7.17
CA GLU A 30 -8.12 15.31 7.16
C GLU A 30 -9.24 14.26 7.04
N THR A 31 -9.17 13.39 6.04
CA THR A 31 -10.18 12.37 5.75
C THR A 31 -9.53 10.99 5.65
N ILE A 32 -10.18 10.00 6.26
CA ILE A 32 -9.83 8.58 6.13
C ILE A 32 -11.10 7.85 5.71
N SER A 33 -11.17 7.42 4.45
CA SER A 33 -12.28 6.64 3.92
C SER A 33 -11.88 5.18 3.79
N VAL A 34 -12.72 4.27 4.28
CA VAL A 34 -12.50 2.82 4.19
C VAL A 34 -13.74 2.12 3.67
N TRP A 35 -13.53 1.17 2.76
CA TRP A 35 -14.57 0.31 2.21
C TRP A 35 -14.21 -1.15 2.40
N VAL A 36 -15.20 -1.96 2.76
CA VAL A 36 -15.10 -3.43 2.73
C VAL A 36 -16.08 -3.91 1.68
N ARG A 37 -15.63 -4.73 0.73
CA ARG A 37 -16.43 -5.12 -0.43
C ARG A 37 -15.91 -6.40 -1.07
N ASP A 38 -16.51 -6.76 -2.21
CA ASP A 38 -16.09 -7.86 -3.07
C ASP A 38 -15.78 -9.16 -2.29
N PRO A 39 -16.76 -9.70 -1.56
CA PRO A 39 -16.57 -10.95 -0.85
C PRO A 39 -16.31 -12.09 -1.84
N LYS A 40 -15.19 -12.81 -1.70
CA LYS A 40 -14.85 -13.92 -2.59
C LYS A 40 -14.58 -15.19 -1.82
N VAL A 41 -15.01 -16.32 -2.38
CA VAL A 41 -14.64 -17.65 -1.89
C VAL A 41 -13.24 -17.97 -2.43
N GLN A 42 -12.27 -18.03 -1.53
CA GLN A 42 -10.93 -18.53 -1.81
C GLN A 42 -10.91 -20.05 -1.61
N LYS A 43 -10.24 -20.77 -2.50
CA LYS A 43 -9.98 -22.20 -2.40
C LYS A 43 -8.51 -22.40 -2.07
N GLU A 44 -8.23 -22.92 -0.88
CA GLU A 44 -6.89 -23.23 -0.39
C GLU A 44 -6.83 -24.73 -0.13
N ASP A 45 -6.21 -25.49 -1.04
CA ASP A 45 -6.15 -26.96 -1.05
C ASP A 45 -7.53 -27.62 -0.79
N TRP A 46 -7.76 -28.01 0.47
CA TRP A 46 -8.96 -28.71 0.96
C TRP A 46 -9.93 -27.82 1.76
N HIS A 47 -9.55 -26.56 2.01
CA HIS A 47 -10.31 -25.62 2.82
C HIS A 47 -10.72 -24.41 1.98
N SER A 48 -12.02 -24.11 1.99
CA SER A 48 -12.52 -22.87 1.42
C SER A 48 -12.76 -21.85 2.52
N TYR A 49 -12.51 -20.57 2.22
CA TYR A 49 -12.85 -19.47 3.12
C TYR A 49 -13.35 -18.27 2.32
N VAL A 50 -14.00 -17.33 2.99
CA VAL A 50 -14.39 -16.06 2.39
C VAL A 50 -13.46 -14.97 2.89
N ASP A 51 -12.90 -14.23 1.94
CA ASP A 51 -12.16 -13.00 2.17
C ASP A 51 -12.92 -11.79 1.61
N TYR A 52 -12.47 -10.61 2.00
CA TYR A 52 -13.07 -9.33 1.65
C TYR A 52 -11.97 -8.41 1.14
N GLU A 53 -12.26 -7.66 0.08
CA GLU A 53 -11.42 -6.55 -0.33
C GLU A 53 -11.64 -5.40 0.65
N ILE A 54 -10.55 -4.94 1.27
CA ILE A 54 -10.52 -3.71 2.06
C ILE A 54 -9.77 -2.69 1.24
N CYS A 55 -10.38 -1.52 1.03
CA CYS A 55 -9.69 -0.40 0.40
C CYS A 55 -9.75 0.83 1.28
N VAL A 56 -8.63 1.53 1.37
CA VAL A 56 -8.48 2.79 2.09
C VAL A 56 -8.10 3.87 1.10
N HIS A 57 -8.74 5.03 1.22
CA HIS A 57 -8.36 6.28 0.56
C HIS A 57 -8.29 7.38 1.62
N THR A 58 -7.16 8.07 1.70
CA THR A 58 -6.94 9.07 2.75
C THR A 58 -5.93 10.13 2.33
N ASN A 59 -6.13 11.35 2.83
CA ASN A 59 -5.11 12.40 2.79
C ASN A 59 -4.28 12.44 4.10
N SER A 60 -4.63 11.67 5.14
CA SER A 60 -3.98 11.65 6.45
C SER A 60 -2.50 11.31 6.39
N MET A 61 -1.70 11.97 7.23
CA MET A 61 -0.27 11.64 7.41
C MET A 61 -0.05 10.41 8.28
N CYS A 62 -1.08 9.90 8.95
CA CYS A 62 -0.98 8.68 9.74
C CYS A 62 -0.76 7.42 8.87
N PHE A 63 -0.97 7.51 7.56
CA PHE A 63 -0.83 6.40 6.63
C PHE A 63 0.36 6.59 5.69
N THR A 64 1.09 5.51 5.43
CA THR A 64 2.20 5.50 4.47
C THR A 64 1.69 5.63 3.03
N LEU A 65 0.66 4.85 2.66
CA LEU A 65 0.02 4.97 1.34
C LEU A 65 -1.27 5.79 1.44
N LYS A 66 -1.48 6.69 0.47
CA LYS A 66 -2.75 7.44 0.33
C LYS A 66 -3.89 6.57 -0.20
N THR A 67 -3.55 5.53 -0.94
CA THR A 67 -4.48 4.50 -1.40
C THR A 67 -3.90 3.11 -1.16
N SER A 68 -4.72 2.19 -0.67
CA SER A 68 -4.34 0.79 -0.52
C SER A 68 -5.57 -0.10 -0.71
N CYS A 69 -5.36 -1.28 -1.26
CA CYS A 69 -6.38 -2.33 -1.38
C CYS A 69 -5.74 -3.68 -1.06
N VAL A 70 -6.31 -4.39 -0.10
CA VAL A 70 -5.80 -5.69 0.41
C VAL A 70 -6.97 -6.65 0.59
N ARG A 71 -6.68 -7.96 0.66
CA ARG A 71 -7.73 -8.96 0.94
C ARG A 71 -7.53 -9.59 2.30
N ARG A 72 -8.57 -9.60 3.12
CA ARG A 72 -8.54 -10.15 4.49
C ARG A 72 -9.77 -11.00 4.75
N ARG A 73 -9.61 -12.11 5.47
CA ARG A 73 -10.72 -12.98 5.93
C ARG A 73 -11.12 -12.65 7.36
N PHE A 74 -12.35 -13.02 7.73
CA PHE A 74 -12.94 -12.69 9.03
C PHE A 74 -12.07 -13.05 10.25
N ARG A 75 -11.36 -14.19 10.22
CA ARG A 75 -10.50 -14.60 11.36
C ARG A 75 -9.36 -13.60 11.62
N GLU A 76 -8.87 -12.93 10.58
CA GLU A 76 -7.80 -11.94 10.73
C GLU A 76 -8.32 -10.65 11.37
N PHE A 77 -9.59 -10.28 11.13
CA PHE A 77 -10.23 -9.19 11.86
C PHE A 77 -10.39 -9.50 13.34
N VAL A 78 -10.73 -10.75 13.68
CA VAL A 78 -10.80 -11.20 15.09
C VAL A 78 -9.43 -11.06 15.75
N TRP A 79 -8.37 -11.51 15.08
CA TRP A 79 -7.00 -11.33 15.52
C TRP A 79 -6.63 -9.84 15.70
N LEU A 80 -6.97 -8.99 14.72
CA LEU A 80 -6.68 -7.56 14.76
C LEU A 80 -7.35 -6.90 15.98
N ARG A 81 -8.64 -7.18 16.19
CA ARG A 81 -9.38 -6.67 17.36
C ARG A 81 -8.73 -7.09 18.67
N GLN A 82 -8.29 -8.34 18.79
CA GLN A 82 -7.60 -8.82 20.00
C GLN A 82 -6.29 -8.07 20.25
N LYS A 83 -5.48 -7.87 19.22
CA LYS A 83 -4.20 -7.14 19.31
C LYS A 83 -4.37 -5.66 19.63
N LEU A 84 -5.36 -5.02 19.02
CA LEU A 84 -5.70 -3.63 19.33
C LEU A 84 -6.19 -3.49 20.78
N GLN A 85 -7.02 -4.44 21.27
CA GLN A 85 -7.52 -4.41 22.64
C GLN A 85 -6.40 -4.62 23.67
N SER A 86 -5.40 -5.46 23.38
CA SER A 86 -4.26 -5.68 24.29
C SER A 86 -3.39 -4.44 24.43
N ASN A 87 -3.28 -3.61 23.39
CA ASN A 87 -2.48 -2.39 23.39
C ASN A 87 -3.24 -1.17 23.90
N ALA A 88 -4.58 -1.20 23.85
CA ALA A 88 -5.47 -0.12 24.27
C ALA A 88 -6.51 -0.62 25.29
N VAL A 89 -6.05 -1.11 26.45
CA VAL A 89 -6.89 -1.76 27.47
C VAL A 89 -8.05 -0.88 27.97
N LEU A 90 -7.84 0.44 28.02
CA LEU A 90 -8.85 1.39 28.47
C LEU A 90 -9.84 1.81 27.37
N THR A 91 -9.55 1.48 26.11
CA THR A 91 -10.39 1.83 24.97
C THR A 91 -11.39 0.71 24.70
N GLN A 92 -12.67 1.05 24.61
CA GLN A 92 -13.70 0.10 24.19
C GLN A 92 -13.64 -0.07 22.67
N LEU A 93 -13.18 -1.25 22.22
CA LEU A 93 -13.11 -1.53 20.79
C LEU A 93 -14.50 -1.85 20.22
N PRO A 94 -14.81 -1.36 19.01
CA PRO A 94 -16.03 -1.72 18.31
C PRO A 94 -16.18 -3.24 18.19
N GLU A 95 -17.42 -3.71 18.25
CA GLU A 95 -17.73 -5.12 18.07
C GLU A 95 -17.56 -5.54 16.61
N LEU A 96 -17.13 -6.79 16.42
CA LEU A 96 -17.14 -7.41 15.10
C LEU A 96 -18.51 -8.03 14.84
N PRO A 97 -18.94 -8.15 13.57
CA PRO A 97 -20.16 -8.86 13.25
C PRO A 97 -20.09 -10.31 13.76
N PRO A 98 -21.22 -10.93 14.12
CA PRO A 98 -21.24 -12.27 14.70
C PRO A 98 -20.52 -13.31 13.84
N ARG A 99 -19.98 -14.34 14.51
CA ARG A 99 -19.43 -15.50 13.81
C ARG A 99 -20.59 -16.30 13.20
N ILE A 100 -20.67 -16.27 11.88
CA ILE A 100 -21.62 -17.02 11.05
C ILE A 100 -20.90 -18.28 10.53
N PRO A 101 -21.49 -19.48 10.68
CA PRO A 101 -20.97 -20.72 10.10
C PRO A 101 -20.78 -20.60 8.59
N PHE A 102 -19.73 -21.22 8.04
CA PHE A 102 -19.37 -21.11 6.62
C PHE A 102 -20.53 -21.47 5.68
N PHE A 103 -21.27 -22.55 5.97
CA PHE A 103 -22.42 -22.98 5.16
C PHE A 103 -23.56 -21.97 5.10
N LYS A 104 -23.63 -21.02 6.04
CA LYS A 104 -24.64 -19.95 6.06
C LYS A 104 -24.16 -18.66 5.39
N ILE A 105 -22.89 -18.59 4.95
CA ILE A 105 -22.30 -17.43 4.26
C ILE A 105 -22.76 -17.35 2.80
N SER A 106 -23.21 -18.46 2.20
CA SER A 106 -23.83 -18.46 0.88
C SER A 106 -25.14 -17.67 0.82
N ASN A 107 -25.74 -17.34 1.97
CA ASN A 107 -26.87 -16.42 2.04
C ASN A 107 -26.36 -14.98 1.87
N SER A 108 -26.81 -14.31 0.81
CA SER A 108 -26.43 -12.93 0.46
C SER A 108 -26.67 -11.94 1.59
N GLN A 109 -27.78 -12.07 2.35
CA GLN A 109 -28.09 -11.18 3.47
C GLN A 109 -27.07 -11.28 4.61
N ASN A 110 -26.63 -12.50 4.94
CA ASN A 110 -25.59 -12.73 5.95
C ASN A 110 -24.24 -12.15 5.52
N LEU A 111 -23.94 -12.24 4.23
CA LEU A 111 -22.70 -11.73 3.65
C LEU A 111 -22.67 -10.20 3.64
N GLU A 112 -23.75 -9.56 3.20
CA GLU A 112 -23.90 -8.10 3.23
C GLU A 112 -23.85 -7.54 4.65
N HIS A 113 -24.56 -8.17 5.59
CA HIS A 113 -24.51 -7.76 6.99
C HIS A 113 -23.09 -7.85 7.56
N ARG A 114 -22.37 -8.91 7.22
CA ARG A 114 -20.96 -9.06 7.63
C ARG A 114 -20.06 -8.00 7.00
N VAL A 115 -20.17 -7.75 5.69
CA VAL A 115 -19.40 -6.73 4.99
C VAL A 115 -19.61 -5.36 5.65
N ARG A 116 -20.87 -5.01 5.93
CA ARG A 116 -21.24 -3.78 6.63
C ARG A 116 -20.63 -3.71 8.03
N GLY A 117 -20.77 -4.76 8.83
CA GLY A 117 -20.20 -4.80 10.18
C GLY A 117 -18.67 -4.71 10.21
N LEU A 118 -17.98 -5.30 9.23
CA LEU A 118 -16.52 -5.16 9.08
C LEU A 118 -16.12 -3.73 8.68
N GLN A 119 -16.87 -3.09 7.80
CA GLN A 119 -16.65 -1.69 7.43
C GLN A 119 -16.91 -0.74 8.60
N GLU A 120 -17.99 -0.94 9.36
CA GLU A 120 -18.30 -0.17 10.57
C GLU A 120 -17.22 -0.33 11.63
N PHE A 121 -16.72 -1.56 11.82
CA PHE A 121 -15.59 -1.84 12.71
C PHE A 121 -14.36 -1.01 12.32
N LEU A 122 -13.93 -1.07 11.04
CA LEU A 122 -12.76 -0.31 10.58
C LEU A 122 -12.97 1.18 10.67
N ASN A 123 -14.14 1.70 10.27
CA ASN A 123 -14.46 3.12 10.41
C ASN A 123 -14.27 3.59 11.86
N LYS A 124 -14.83 2.88 12.83
CA LYS A 124 -14.69 3.24 14.26
C LYS A 124 -13.25 3.15 14.76
N VAL A 125 -12.51 2.11 14.34
CA VAL A 125 -11.08 1.95 14.69
C VAL A 125 -10.25 3.11 14.14
N LEU A 126 -10.44 3.49 12.88
CA LEU A 126 -9.67 4.52 12.20
C LEU A 126 -9.94 5.94 12.73
N HIS A 127 -11.08 6.17 13.37
CA HIS A 127 -11.39 7.46 14.02
C HIS A 127 -10.92 7.54 15.48
N CYS A 128 -10.29 6.50 16.01
CA CYS A 128 -9.70 6.50 17.35
C CYS A 128 -8.17 6.64 17.23
N SER A 129 -7.62 7.79 17.60
CA SER A 129 -6.18 8.10 17.47
C SER A 129 -5.27 7.09 18.16
N VAL A 130 -5.68 6.58 19.33
CA VAL A 130 -4.95 5.54 20.06
C VAL A 130 -4.83 4.27 19.23
N LEU A 131 -5.91 3.81 18.61
CA LEU A 131 -5.90 2.61 17.77
C LEU A 131 -5.19 2.87 16.44
N LEU A 132 -5.35 4.06 15.88
CA LEU A 132 -4.70 4.48 14.64
C LEU A 132 -3.16 4.51 14.76
N SER A 133 -2.62 4.67 15.97
CA SER A 133 -1.17 4.63 16.21
C SER A 133 -0.56 3.23 16.18
N ASP A 134 -1.37 2.15 16.16
CA ASP A 134 -0.85 0.77 16.18
C ASP A 134 -0.35 0.35 14.79
N SER A 135 0.94 0.01 14.69
CA SER A 135 1.54 -0.43 13.43
C SER A 135 0.92 -1.70 12.85
N ARG A 136 0.32 -2.58 13.69
CA ARG A 136 -0.37 -3.79 13.21
C ARG A 136 -1.60 -3.44 12.38
N LEU A 137 -2.29 -2.34 12.70
CA LEU A 137 -3.42 -1.84 11.92
C LEU A 137 -2.97 -1.37 10.53
N HIS A 138 -1.88 -0.63 10.46
CA HIS A 138 -1.30 -0.16 9.20
C HIS A 138 -0.84 -1.31 8.32
N LEU A 139 -0.10 -2.27 8.88
CA LEU A 139 0.31 -3.47 8.16
C LEU A 139 -0.89 -4.29 7.68
N PHE A 140 -1.94 -4.41 8.51
CA PHE A 140 -3.17 -5.11 8.15
C PHE A 140 -3.89 -4.47 6.95
N LEU A 141 -3.92 -3.14 6.88
CA LEU A 141 -4.62 -2.38 5.84
C LEU A 141 -3.78 -2.13 4.57
N GLN A 142 -2.46 -2.07 4.70
CA GLN A 142 -1.56 -1.62 3.63
C GLN A 142 -0.61 -2.70 3.11
N THR A 143 -0.69 -3.93 3.62
CA THR A 143 0.09 -5.09 3.13
C THR A 143 -0.76 -6.35 3.04
N GLN A 144 -0.25 -7.37 2.35
CA GLN A 144 -0.82 -8.73 2.35
C GLN A 144 -0.07 -9.70 3.28
N LEU A 145 0.73 -9.19 4.23
CA LEU A 145 1.42 -10.02 5.23
C LEU A 145 0.44 -10.85 6.06
N SER A 146 0.81 -12.07 6.41
CA SER A 146 0.08 -12.93 7.35
C SER A 146 0.04 -12.32 8.76
N THR A 147 -0.89 -12.79 9.60
CA THR A 147 -1.02 -12.30 10.99
C THR A 147 0.24 -12.52 11.81
N GLU A 148 0.98 -13.58 11.53
CA GLU A 148 2.25 -13.94 12.15
C GLU A 148 3.37 -12.98 11.72
N GLU A 149 3.47 -12.70 10.42
CA GLU A 149 4.44 -11.73 9.87
C GLU A 149 4.16 -10.31 10.38
N ILE A 150 2.88 -9.91 10.49
CA ILE A 150 2.51 -8.61 11.05
C ILE A 150 2.98 -8.51 12.51
N ASP A 151 2.72 -9.52 13.34
CA ASP A 151 3.11 -9.49 14.75
C ASP A 151 4.63 -9.49 14.91
N ALA A 152 5.35 -10.24 14.06
CA ALA A 152 6.80 -10.24 14.02
C ALA A 152 7.35 -8.85 13.64
N CYS A 153 6.83 -8.24 12.58
CA CYS A 153 7.27 -6.93 12.11
C CYS A 153 6.97 -5.83 13.13
N ALA A 154 5.74 -5.78 13.66
CA ALA A 154 5.36 -4.80 14.69
C ALA A 154 6.12 -4.97 16.02
N SER A 155 6.69 -6.16 16.26
CA SER A 155 7.52 -6.44 17.45
C SER A 155 9.02 -6.28 17.19
N GLY A 156 9.44 -5.84 16.00
CA GLY A 156 10.84 -5.68 15.64
C GLY A 156 11.61 -7.00 15.50
N LYS A 157 10.92 -8.08 15.09
CA LYS A 157 11.51 -9.43 14.92
C LYS A 157 11.76 -9.80 13.45
N THR A 158 11.59 -8.84 12.53
CA THR A 158 11.88 -8.99 11.10
C THR A 158 13.08 -8.14 10.71
N GLU A 159 13.75 -8.53 9.62
CA GLU A 159 14.87 -7.76 9.03
C GLU A 159 14.42 -6.45 8.36
N TYR A 160 13.12 -6.29 8.13
CA TYR A 160 12.51 -5.10 7.52
C TYR A 160 11.59 -4.39 8.52
N SER A 161 11.49 -3.07 8.37
CA SER A 161 10.58 -2.18 9.09
C SER A 161 9.15 -2.21 8.55
N VAL A 162 8.22 -1.61 9.31
CA VAL A 162 6.83 -1.41 8.89
C VAL A 162 6.75 -0.64 7.57
N PHE A 163 7.53 0.43 7.44
CA PHE A 163 7.58 1.27 6.25
C PHE A 163 8.07 0.48 5.03
N GLU A 164 9.16 -0.27 5.17
CA GLU A 164 9.71 -1.10 4.09
C GLU A 164 8.73 -2.19 3.66
N ALA A 165 8.02 -2.82 4.60
CA ALA A 165 6.98 -3.80 4.29
C ALA A 165 5.86 -3.19 3.42
N ILE A 166 5.39 -1.99 3.79
CA ILE A 166 4.33 -1.28 3.06
C ILE A 166 4.80 -0.86 1.67
N HIS A 167 6.01 -0.29 1.56
CA HIS A 167 6.58 0.11 0.27
C HIS A 167 6.83 -1.09 -0.65
N LYS A 168 7.39 -2.18 -0.13
CA LYS A 168 7.61 -3.41 -0.88
C LYS A 168 6.30 -3.96 -1.43
N PHE A 169 5.26 -4.00 -0.60
CA PHE A 169 3.94 -4.44 -1.04
C PHE A 169 3.37 -3.52 -2.14
N ALA A 170 3.42 -2.20 -1.93
CA ALA A 170 2.95 -1.23 -2.91
C ALA A 170 3.63 -1.40 -4.27
N ASN A 171 4.96 -1.60 -4.28
CA ASN A 171 5.72 -1.81 -5.50
C ASN A 171 5.36 -3.14 -6.19
N SER A 172 5.19 -4.22 -5.42
CA SER A 172 4.79 -5.52 -5.97
C SER A 172 3.35 -5.55 -6.51
N ASN A 173 2.47 -4.71 -5.97
CA ASN A 173 1.06 -4.66 -6.35
C ASN A 173 0.79 -3.67 -7.52
N ARG A 174 1.79 -2.87 -7.91
CA ARG A 174 1.73 -2.05 -9.13
C ARG A 174 1.85 -2.98 -10.34
N ARG A 175 0.78 -3.05 -11.14
CA ARG A 175 0.71 -3.85 -12.38
C ARG A 175 1.67 -3.41 -13.50
N PHE A 176 2.51 -2.40 -13.27
CA PHE A 176 3.46 -1.89 -14.24
C PHE A 176 4.87 -1.95 -13.65
N PRO A 177 5.87 -2.51 -14.37
CA PRO A 177 7.26 -2.45 -13.97
C PRO A 177 7.66 -0.99 -13.75
N ALA A 178 8.35 -0.70 -12.64
CA ALA A 178 9.07 0.56 -12.53
C ALA A 178 10.14 0.56 -13.62
N GLU A 179 10.20 1.61 -14.43
CA GLU A 179 11.35 1.86 -15.29
C GLU A 179 12.56 1.94 -14.36
N GLU A 180 13.51 1.03 -14.54
CA GLU A 180 14.78 1.08 -13.82
C GLU A 180 15.45 2.39 -14.23
N GLU A 181 15.56 3.34 -13.31
CA GLU A 181 16.45 4.48 -13.48
C GLU A 181 17.87 3.92 -13.61
N GLU A 182 18.29 3.76 -14.87
CA GLU A 182 19.64 3.43 -15.26
C GLU A 182 20.55 4.46 -14.58
N LYS A 183 21.28 4.04 -13.55
CA LYS A 183 22.37 4.83 -12.97
C LYS A 183 23.38 5.05 -14.08
N THR A 184 23.22 6.14 -14.82
CA THR A 184 24.26 6.66 -15.71
C THR A 184 25.44 7.01 -14.82
N SER A 185 26.41 6.10 -14.72
CA SER A 185 27.70 6.40 -14.12
C SER A 185 28.38 7.41 -15.03
N HIS A 186 28.20 8.69 -14.70
CA HIS A 186 28.96 9.79 -15.26
C HIS A 186 30.42 9.61 -14.81
N TYR A 187 31.21 8.83 -15.56
CA TYR A 187 32.66 8.90 -15.48
C TYR A 187 33.08 10.15 -16.25
N LEU A 188 33.42 11.21 -15.51
CA LEU A 188 34.18 12.33 -16.05
C LEU A 188 35.64 11.88 -16.11
N ASP A 189 36.16 11.58 -17.30
CA ASP A 189 37.60 11.55 -17.54
C ASP A 189 38.06 12.93 -18.04
N PRO A 190 38.96 13.63 -17.33
CA PRO A 190 39.61 14.84 -17.82
C PRO A 190 40.89 14.51 -18.61
N GLU A 191 41.02 15.21 -19.74
CA GLU A 191 42.27 15.57 -20.45
C GLU A 191 43.10 14.49 -21.17
N SER A 192 43.30 14.66 -22.49
CA SER A 192 44.49 15.34 -23.03
C SER A 192 44.73 15.04 -24.52
N SER A 193 45.20 16.08 -25.22
CA SER A 193 45.55 16.22 -26.63
C SER A 193 46.54 15.19 -27.22
N SER A 194 46.38 14.84 -28.51
CA SER A 194 47.29 15.23 -29.62
C SER A 194 47.44 14.21 -30.78
N SER A 195 47.51 14.77 -32.00
CA SER A 195 48.22 14.34 -33.23
C SER A 195 47.84 13.09 -34.06
N LYS A 196 47.34 13.39 -35.27
CA LYS A 196 47.80 12.99 -36.64
C LYS A 196 48.18 11.54 -37.02
N LEU A 197 47.65 11.19 -38.21
CA LEU A 197 48.16 10.35 -39.32
C LEU A 197 47.80 8.85 -39.38
N GLY A 198 47.10 8.48 -40.47
CA GLY A 198 47.55 7.39 -41.35
C GLY A 198 46.65 6.15 -41.55
N HIS A 199 46.25 5.94 -42.81
CA HIS A 199 46.03 4.66 -43.51
C HIS A 199 44.62 3.99 -43.58
N LYS A 200 43.99 4.25 -44.74
CA LYS A 200 43.28 3.36 -45.73
C LYS A 200 43.75 1.87 -45.65
N CYS A 201 43.01 0.80 -45.97
CA CYS A 201 41.84 0.45 -46.81
C CYS A 201 41.17 -0.81 -46.15
N ASP A 202 40.03 -1.40 -46.50
CA ASP A 202 39.42 -1.72 -47.79
C ASP A 202 37.89 -1.83 -47.64
N GLY A 203 37.18 -1.45 -48.72
CA GLY A 203 35.73 -1.51 -48.79
C GLY A 203 35.22 -2.81 -49.42
N HIS A 204 33.96 -3.11 -49.13
CA HIS A 204 33.04 -3.65 -50.13
C HIS A 204 31.74 -2.84 -50.10
N PHE A 205 31.52 -2.18 -51.23
CA PHE A 205 30.34 -1.49 -51.74
C PHE A 205 29.24 -2.56 -52.00
N LEU A 206 27.96 -2.35 -51.70
CA LEU A 206 26.98 -1.49 -52.37
C LEU A 206 25.79 -1.29 -51.40
N GLN A 207 25.41 -0.06 -51.03
CA GLN A 207 24.48 0.84 -51.75
C GLN A 207 23.01 0.46 -51.49
N GLY A 208 22.13 1.28 -50.93
CA GLY A 208 22.20 2.67 -50.47
C GLY A 208 20.76 3.19 -50.25
N CYS A 209 20.60 4.01 -49.21
CA CYS A 209 19.82 5.27 -49.09
C CYS A 209 18.45 5.41 -49.81
N ASN A 210 17.38 5.92 -49.19
CA ASN A 210 17.22 7.18 -48.44
C ASN A 210 16.01 7.07 -47.50
N LEU A 211 16.04 7.62 -46.28
CA LEU A 211 15.68 9.01 -45.93
C LEU A 211 14.25 9.38 -46.36
N ASP A 212 13.31 9.39 -45.42
CA ASP A 212 12.58 10.63 -45.13
C ASP A 212 11.78 10.60 -43.82
N LYS A 213 11.60 11.82 -43.32
CA LYS A 213 10.93 12.25 -42.08
C LYS A 213 9.44 11.88 -42.07
N ASP A 214 8.87 11.65 -40.89
CA ASP A 214 7.73 12.49 -40.49
C ASP A 214 7.43 12.45 -38.98
N HIS A 215 7.29 13.66 -38.45
CA HIS A 215 6.70 13.99 -37.16
C HIS A 215 5.21 14.24 -37.46
N LYS A 216 4.29 13.57 -36.75
CA LYS A 216 3.04 14.13 -36.17
C LYS A 216 2.00 13.07 -35.80
N GLU A 217 1.53 13.22 -34.56
CA GLU A 217 0.13 13.15 -34.12
C GLU A 217 -0.70 11.90 -34.44
N ILE A 218 -0.99 11.09 -33.41
CA ILE A 218 -2.36 10.58 -33.19
C ILE A 218 -2.67 10.60 -31.68
N TRP A 219 -3.31 11.67 -31.21
CA TRP A 219 -4.17 11.62 -30.03
C TRP A 219 -5.57 11.28 -30.52
N THR A 220 -6.12 10.14 -30.11
CA THR A 220 -7.58 9.95 -30.19
C THR A 220 -8.10 9.23 -28.94
N THR A 221 -8.69 10.05 -28.09
CA THR A 221 -9.62 9.74 -27.00
C THR A 221 -10.73 8.79 -27.44
N ILE A 222 -11.01 7.74 -26.66
CA ILE A 222 -12.26 6.97 -26.76
C ILE A 222 -12.98 7.02 -25.41
N LEU A 223 -14.08 7.79 -25.38
CA LEU A 223 -15.13 7.72 -24.37
C LEU A 223 -16.06 6.52 -24.67
N PRO A 224 -16.74 5.93 -23.67
CA PRO A 224 -17.62 4.78 -23.84
C PRO A 224 -19.03 5.17 -24.34
N PRO A 225 -19.76 4.27 -25.03
CA PRO A 225 -21.12 4.50 -25.50
C PRO A 225 -22.17 4.28 -24.40
N LYS A 226 -23.36 4.86 -24.63
CA LYS A 226 -24.54 4.90 -23.76
C LYS A 226 -25.20 3.55 -23.54
#